data_AF-A0A7V2XMS6-F1
#
_entry.id   AF-A0A7V2XMS6-F1
#
_cell.length_a   1.000
_cell.length_b   1.000
_cell.length_c   1.000
_cell.angle_alpha   90.00
_cell.angle_beta   90.00
_cell.angle_gamma   90.00
#
_symmetry.space_group_name_H-M   'P 1'
#
loop_
_entity.id
_entity.type
_entity.pdbx_description
1 polymer ?
#
loop_
_entity_poly.entity_id
_entity_poly.type
_entity_poly.pdbx_seq_one_letter_code
_entity_poly.pdbx_strand_id
1 'polypeptide(L)'
;MNKPPFTFPTPEALQSLLGSVPQPPAWLQTELRNRVILLLNHVLMQEPQAMERLRRQQGKTLQLRWGQISLPLQASPAGLLALAPDAATPDLTLGVTEPTPWSLAQK
;
A
#
# COMPACT_ATOMS: atom_id res chain seq x y z
N MET A 1 -42.59 -6.65 -17.71
CA MET A 1 -41.39 -6.68 -16.85
C MET A 1 -40.24 -5.99 -17.59
N ASN A 2 -39.87 -4.78 -17.19
CA ASN A 2 -38.72 -4.06 -17.73
C ASN A 2 -37.43 -4.67 -17.15
N LYS A 3 -36.65 -5.40 -17.95
CA LYS A 3 -35.28 -5.77 -17.57
C LYS A 3 -34.42 -4.51 -17.61
N PRO A 4 -33.68 -4.18 -16.54
CA PRO A 4 -32.74 -3.06 -16.59
C PRO A 4 -31.67 -3.32 -17.65
N PRO A 5 -31.22 -2.30 -18.39
CA PRO A 5 -30.26 -2.44 -19.50
C PRO A 5 -28.85 -2.86 -19.07
N PHE A 6 -28.60 -2.98 -17.75
CA PHE A 6 -27.33 -3.44 -17.20
C PHE A 6 -27.58 -4.58 -16.21
N THR A 7 -26.85 -5.68 -16.41
CA THR A 7 -26.86 -6.84 -15.51
C THR A 7 -25.66 -6.72 -14.59
N PHE A 8 -25.88 -6.69 -13.28
CA PHE A 8 -24.79 -6.71 -12.32
C PHE A 8 -24.19 -8.13 -12.24
N PRO A 9 -22.86 -8.28 -12.29
CA PRO A 9 -22.23 -9.59 -12.18
C PRO A 9 -22.49 -10.21 -10.80
N THR A 10 -22.75 -11.52 -10.77
CA THR A 10 -22.90 -12.26 -9.51
C THR A 10 -21.54 -12.42 -8.81
N PRO A 11 -21.50 -12.66 -7.49
CA PRO A 11 -20.26 -12.89 -6.76
C PRO A 11 -19.38 -14.01 -7.33
N GLU A 12 -19.97 -15.07 -7.89
CA GLU A 12 -19.20 -16.15 -8.54
C GLU A 12 -18.60 -15.71 -9.88
N ALA A 13 -19.34 -14.89 -10.65
CA ALA A 13 -18.84 -14.26 -11.86
C ALA A 13 -17.67 -13.31 -11.55
N LEU A 14 -17.73 -12.57 -10.45
CA LEU A 14 -16.64 -11.71 -10.00
C LEU A 14 -15.39 -12.51 -9.59
N GLN A 15 -15.56 -13.63 -8.88
CA GLN A 15 -14.44 -14.49 -8.47
C GLN A 15 -13.74 -15.15 -9.67
N SER A 16 -14.50 -15.65 -10.64
CA SER A 16 -13.94 -16.23 -11.86
C SER A 16 -13.23 -15.20 -12.73
N LEU A 17 -13.76 -13.97 -12.82
CA LEU A 17 -13.07 -12.84 -13.45
C LEU A 17 -11.77 -12.50 -12.73
N LEU A 18 -11.77 -12.38 -11.39
CA LEU A 18 -10.56 -12.10 -10.61
C LEU A 18 -9.46 -13.16 -10.81
N GLY A 19 -9.83 -14.43 -10.95
CA GLY A 19 -8.90 -15.52 -11.23
C GLY A 19 -8.34 -15.52 -12.67
N SER A 20 -8.95 -14.78 -13.59
CA SER A 20 -8.54 -14.65 -14.99
C SER A 20 -8.02 -13.24 -15.34
N VAL A 21 -7.97 -12.33 -14.36
CA VAL A 21 -7.40 -11.00 -14.54
C VAL A 21 -5.88 -11.14 -14.72
N PRO A 22 -5.33 -10.69 -15.87
CA PRO A 22 -3.89 -10.68 -16.09
C PRO A 22 -3.21 -9.82 -15.04
N GLN A 23 -1.92 -10.10 -14.76
CA GLN A 23 -1.18 -9.27 -13.83
C GLN A 23 -1.30 -7.79 -14.20
N PRO A 24 -1.54 -6.90 -13.22
CA PRO A 24 -1.77 -5.50 -13.50
C PRO A 24 -0.56 -4.91 -14.24
N PRO A 25 -0.77 -4.03 -15.22
CA PRO A 25 0.33 -3.36 -15.92
C PRO A 25 1.26 -2.64 -14.93
N ALA A 26 2.55 -2.54 -15.27
CA ALA A 26 3.55 -1.93 -14.38
C ALA A 26 3.18 -0.50 -13.95
N TRP A 27 2.61 0.32 -14.85
CA TRP A 27 2.15 1.68 -14.53
C TRP A 27 1.08 1.68 -13.43
N LEU A 28 0.17 0.70 -13.44
CA LEU A 28 -0.92 0.60 -12.48
C LEU A 28 -0.39 0.17 -11.12
N GLN A 29 0.59 -0.75 -11.09
CA GLN A 29 1.26 -1.15 -9.86
C GLN A 29 1.97 0.04 -9.20
N THR A 30 2.68 0.84 -9.99
CA THR A 30 3.35 2.06 -9.53
C THR A 30 2.35 3.08 -9.01
N GLU A 31 1.24 3.30 -9.71
CA GLU A 31 0.19 4.23 -9.27
C GLU A 31 -0.49 3.75 -7.98
N LEU A 32 -0.81 2.46 -7.85
CA LEU A 32 -1.34 1.88 -6.62
C LEU A 32 -0.36 2.09 -5.46
N ARG A 33 0.92 1.83 -5.68
CA ARG A 33 1.98 2.07 -4.70
C ARG A 33 1.99 3.53 -4.24
N ASN A 34 1.98 4.47 -5.18
CA ASN A 34 1.95 5.91 -4.87
C ASN A 34 0.70 6.29 -4.06
N ARG A 35 -0.47 5.77 -4.42
CA ARG A 35 -1.72 6.02 -3.67
C ARG A 35 -1.67 5.48 -2.25
N VAL A 36 -1.10 4.29 -2.05
CA VAL A 36 -0.91 3.73 -0.70
C VAL A 36 0.03 4.62 0.11
N ILE A 37 1.14 5.09 -0.47
CA ILE A 37 2.07 6.01 0.20
C ILE A 37 1.36 7.31 0.60
N LEU A 38 0.55 7.89 -0.30
CA LEU A 38 -0.22 9.09 -0.01
C LEU A 38 -1.23 8.88 1.12
N LEU A 39 -1.91 7.73 1.15
CA LEU A 39 -2.82 7.37 2.24
C LEU A 39 -2.08 7.26 3.57
N LEU A 40 -0.94 6.56 3.60
CA LEU A 40 -0.12 6.44 4.80
C LEU A 40 0.36 7.80 5.28
N ASN A 41 0.83 8.65 4.36
CA ASN A 41 1.25 10.01 4.68
C ASN A 41 0.08 10.84 5.22
N HIS A 42 -1.13 10.68 4.66
CA HIS A 42 -2.32 11.36 5.16
C HIS A 42 -2.62 10.99 6.62
N VAL A 43 -2.50 9.71 6.98
CA VAL A 43 -2.66 9.26 8.37
C VAL A 43 -1.52 9.78 9.25
N LEU A 44 -0.26 9.72 8.78
CA LEU A 44 0.89 10.23 9.51
C LEU A 44 0.77 11.73 9.83
N MET A 45 0.22 12.51 8.90
CA MET A 45 0.00 13.95 9.09
C MET A 45 -1.00 14.27 10.21
N GLN A 46 -1.82 13.30 10.64
CA GLN A 46 -2.71 13.45 11.79
C GLN A 46 -1.97 13.24 13.12
N GLU A 47 -0.78 12.62 13.09
CA GLU A 47 0.00 12.21 14.26
C GLU A 47 1.37 12.90 14.32
N PRO A 48 1.47 14.13 14.87
CA PRO A 48 2.71 14.92 14.85
C PRO A 48 3.87 14.22 15.60
N GLN A 49 3.56 13.43 16.63
CA GLN A 49 4.58 12.64 17.32
C GLN A 49 5.15 11.52 16.44
N ALA A 50 4.34 10.91 15.57
CA ALA A 50 4.81 9.91 14.63
C ALA A 50 5.71 10.54 13.56
N MET A 51 5.32 11.72 13.04
CA MET A 51 6.16 12.49 12.10
C MET A 51 7.52 12.83 12.70
N GLU A 52 7.57 13.29 13.95
CA GLU A 52 8.84 13.62 14.62
C GLU A 52 9.72 12.37 14.81
N ARG A 53 9.13 11.22 15.17
CA ARG A 53 9.88 9.96 15.25
C ARG A 53 10.42 9.54 13.89
N LEU A 54 9.63 9.71 12.83
CA LEU A 54 10.04 9.37 11.47
C LEU A 54 11.13 10.30 10.95
N ARG A 55 11.07 11.60 11.27
CA ARG A 55 12.10 12.60 10.93
C ARG A 55 13.46 12.23 11.49
N ARG A 56 13.53 11.63 12.68
CA ARG A 56 14.80 11.14 13.27
C ARG A 56 15.44 10.00 12.47
N GLN A 57 14.65 9.32 11.64
CA GLN A 57 15.12 8.25 10.75
C GLN A 57 15.28 8.72 9.30
N GLN A 58 15.27 10.03 9.03
CA GLN A 58 15.39 10.58 7.69
C GLN A 58 16.53 9.95 6.89
N GLY A 59 16.29 9.70 5.60
CA GLY A 59 17.25 9.06 4.69
C GLY A 59 17.31 7.54 4.80
N LYS A 60 16.87 6.94 5.91
CA LYS A 60 16.79 5.49 6.04
C LYS A 60 15.69 4.90 5.19
N THR A 61 15.98 3.71 4.69
CA THR A 61 15.14 2.94 3.78
C THR A 61 14.48 1.78 4.51
N LEU A 62 13.24 1.50 4.12
CA LEU A 62 12.34 0.57 4.75
C LEU A 62 11.71 -0.30 3.67
N GLN A 63 11.81 -1.61 3.79
CA GLN A 63 11.08 -2.55 2.96
C GLN A 63 9.87 -3.10 3.72
N LEU A 64 8.68 -2.62 3.40
CA LEU A 64 7.43 -3.18 3.94
C LEU A 64 6.95 -4.33 3.03
N ARG A 65 6.67 -5.48 3.64
CA ARG A 65 6.18 -6.69 2.98
C ARG A 65 4.88 -7.12 3.62
N TRP A 66 3.86 -7.32 2.80
CA TRP A 66 2.56 -7.77 3.27
C TRP A 66 1.90 -8.70 2.25
N GLY A 67 1.98 -10.00 2.51
CA GLY A 67 1.66 -11.01 1.51
C GLY A 67 2.46 -10.77 0.23
N GLN A 68 1.77 -10.51 -0.88
CA GLN A 68 2.36 -10.22 -2.18
C GLN A 68 2.72 -8.74 -2.38
N ILE A 69 2.30 -7.86 -1.48
CA ILE A 69 2.56 -6.42 -1.58
C ILE A 69 3.97 -6.13 -1.06
N SER A 70 4.73 -5.40 -1.86
CA SER A 70 6.08 -4.95 -1.54
C SER A 70 6.16 -3.44 -1.73
N LEU A 71 6.48 -2.72 -0.65
CA LEU A 71 6.55 -1.27 -0.62
C LEU A 71 7.94 -0.84 -0.14
N PRO A 72 8.84 -0.47 -1.07
CA PRO A 72 10.12 0.15 -0.73
C PRO A 72 9.87 1.62 -0.37
N LEU A 73 10.17 2.00 0.86
CA LEU A 73 9.87 3.29 1.44
C LEU A 73 11.14 3.96 1.98
N GLN A 74 11.18 5.29 1.98
CA GLN A 74 12.24 6.06 2.62
C GLN A 74 11.63 7.11 3.54
N ALA A 75 12.20 7.28 4.72
CA ALA A 75 11.82 8.34 5.63
C ALA A 75 12.34 9.69 5.11
N SER A 76 11.45 10.67 4.95
CA SER A 76 11.79 12.01 4.46
C SER A 76 12.09 12.98 5.62
N PRO A 77 12.80 14.09 5.35
CA PRO A 77 13.03 15.14 6.35
C PRO A 77 11.74 15.81 6.87
N ALA A 78 10.63 15.69 6.13
CA ALA A 78 9.32 16.20 6.55
C ALA A 78 8.64 15.29 7.59
N GLY A 79 9.25 14.15 7.97
CA GLY A 79 8.60 13.17 8.82
C GLY A 79 7.50 12.39 8.10
N LEU A 80 7.65 12.18 6.79
CA LEU A 80 6.73 11.44 5.93
C LEU A 80 7.46 10.31 5.18
N LEU A 81 6.71 9.50 4.45
CA LEU A 81 7.24 8.41 3.63
C LEU A 81 7.32 8.83 2.16
N ALA A 82 8.42 8.47 1.51
CA ALA A 82 8.61 8.56 0.07
C ALA A 82 8.93 7.16 -0.50
N LEU A 83 8.89 7.03 -1.82
CA LEU A 83 9.39 5.82 -2.49
C LEU A 83 10.92 5.74 -2.28
N ALA A 84 11.43 4.57 -1.89
CA ALA A 84 12.88 4.39 -1.82
C ALA A 84 13.52 4.33 -3.22
N PRO A 85 14.81 4.68 -3.37
CA PRO A 85 15.54 4.48 -4.62
C PRO A 85 15.57 2.99 -5.02
N ASP A 86 15.41 2.69 -6.32
CA ASP A 86 15.28 1.31 -6.85
C ASP A 86 16.43 0.36 -6.51
N ALA A 87 17.62 0.88 -6.14
CA ALA A 87 18.81 0.10 -5.82
C ALA A 87 19.27 0.22 -4.35
N ALA A 88 18.45 0.76 -3.46
CA ALA A 88 18.82 0.91 -2.06
C ALA A 88 18.67 -0.41 -1.29
N THR A 89 19.72 -0.80 -0.55
CA THR A 89 19.61 -1.89 0.44
C THR A 89 18.78 -1.41 1.63
N PRO A 90 17.69 -2.11 1.99
CA PRO A 90 16.79 -1.65 3.04
C PRO A 90 17.47 -1.71 4.42
N ASP A 91 17.47 -0.58 5.13
CA ASP A 91 17.97 -0.50 6.51
C ASP A 91 17.05 -1.27 7.49
N LEU A 92 15.77 -1.40 7.15
CA LEU A 92 14.79 -2.16 7.91
C LEU A 92 13.84 -2.90 6.97
N THR A 93 13.50 -4.15 7.30
CA THR A 93 12.43 -4.90 6.61
C THR A 93 11.32 -5.20 7.61
N LEU A 94 10.08 -4.82 7.27
CA LEU A 94 8.89 -5.10 8.06
C LEU A 94 8.01 -6.11 7.34
N GLY A 95 7.71 -7.23 8.01
CA GLY A 95 6.76 -8.22 7.54
C GLY A 95 5.45 -8.12 8.30
N VAL A 96 4.35 -7.83 7.59
CA VAL A 96 2.99 -7.86 8.15
C VAL A 96 2.42 -9.25 7.91
N THR A 97 2.06 -9.94 9.00
CA THR A 97 1.55 -11.31 8.96
C THR A 97 0.03 -11.38 8.91
N GLU A 98 -0.63 -10.30 9.29
CA GLU A 98 -2.08 -10.18 9.30
C GLU A 98 -2.63 -10.35 7.88
N PRO A 99 -3.76 -11.03 7.69
CA PRO A 99 -4.30 -11.25 6.35
C PRO A 99 -4.92 -9.98 5.74
N THR A 100 -5.34 -9.03 6.58
CA THR A 100 -6.03 -7.81 6.13
C THR A 100 -5.62 -6.58 6.95
N PRO A 101 -5.70 -5.36 6.36
CA PRO A 101 -5.42 -4.12 7.07
C PRO A 101 -6.31 -3.86 8.28
N TRP A 102 -7.57 -4.27 8.17
CA TRP A 102 -8.54 -4.07 9.24
C TRP A 102 -8.20 -4.92 10.47
N SER A 103 -7.63 -6.12 10.28
CA SER A 103 -7.16 -6.96 11.38
C SER A 103 -5.99 -6.33 12.13
N LEU A 104 -5.15 -5.55 11.44
CA LEU A 104 -4.03 -4.84 12.05
C LEU A 104 -4.49 -3.62 12.86
N ALA A 105 -5.45 -2.85 12.32
CA ALA A 105 -5.96 -1.63 12.96
C ALA A 105 -6.79 -1.88 14.25
N GLN A 106 -7.24 -3.10 14.47
CA GLN A 106 -7.99 -3.49 15.69
C GLN A 106 -7.10 -3.87 16.87
N LYS A 107 -5.79 -4.02 16.67
CA LYS A 107 -4.83 -4.31 17.74
C LYS A 107 -4.32 -3.01 18.36
#